data_AF-A0A3B3ZYX2-F1
#
_entry.id   AF-A0A3B3ZYX2-F1
#
_cell.length_a   1.000
_cell.length_b   1.000
_cell.length_c   1.000
_cell.angle_alpha   90.00
_cell.angle_beta   90.00
_cell.angle_gamma   90.00
#
_symmetry.space_group_name_H-M   'P 1'
#
loop_
_entity.id
_entity.type
_entity.pdbx_description
1 polymer ?
#
loop_
_entity_poly.entity_id
_entity_poly.type
_entity_poly.pdbx_seq_one_letter_code
_entity_poly.pdbx_strand_id
1 'polypeptide(L)'
;NTDHFILHTSSGAHIVGCSLRRVRTSSGAHIVGCSLRRVRTSSGAHIVGCSLRRVRTSSGAHIVGCSLRRVRTSSGAHIVGCSLRRVRTSSGAHIVGCSLRRVRTSSGAHIVGCSLRRVRTSSGAHIVGCSLRRVRTSSGAHIVGCSLRRVRTSSGAHIVGCSLRRVRTSSGAHIVGCSLRRVFGQMGQRTKFSFL
;
A
#
# COMPACT_ATOMS: atom_id res chain seq x y z
N ASN A 1 18.50 18.75 -27.90
CA ASN A 1 18.99 19.22 -26.58
C ASN A 1 17.92 19.07 -25.53
N THR A 2 17.97 18.00 -24.73
CA THR A 2 17.05 17.82 -23.61
C THR A 2 17.72 18.35 -22.36
N ASP A 3 17.53 19.63 -22.08
CA ASP A 3 18.02 20.23 -20.85
C ASP A 3 17.46 19.47 -19.65
N HIS A 4 18.38 18.78 -18.98
CA HIS A 4 18.08 17.83 -17.94
C HIS A 4 17.89 18.58 -16.62
N PHE A 5 16.86 19.44 -16.53
CA PHE A 5 16.64 20.29 -15.37
C PHE A 5 16.52 19.47 -14.07
N ILE A 6 17.32 19.90 -13.10
CA ILE A 6 17.40 19.37 -11.74
C ILE A 6 17.03 20.52 -10.81
N LEU A 7 15.93 20.37 -10.06
CA LEU A 7 15.55 21.34 -9.04
C LEU A 7 16.13 20.92 -7.68
N HIS A 8 16.90 21.81 -7.08
CA HIS A 8 17.43 21.70 -5.72
C HIS A 8 17.05 22.95 -4.93
N THR A 9 16.34 22.77 -3.82
CA THR A 9 16.03 23.88 -2.91
C THR A 9 15.98 23.40 -1.45
N SER A 10 16.32 24.28 -0.52
CA SER A 10 16.08 24.08 0.90
C SER A 10 14.63 24.40 1.31
N SER A 11 13.94 25.26 0.54
CA SER A 11 12.57 25.70 0.79
C SER A 11 11.52 24.77 0.17
N GLY A 12 10.24 25.13 0.32
CA GLY A 12 9.14 24.45 -0.35
C GLY A 12 9.22 24.64 -1.87
N ALA A 13 8.77 23.65 -2.64
CA ALA A 13 8.69 23.75 -4.09
C ALA A 13 7.27 23.54 -4.58
N HIS A 14 6.79 24.45 -5.43
CA HIS A 14 5.56 24.32 -6.21
C HIS A 14 5.94 24.11 -7.67
N ILE A 15 5.58 22.96 -8.24
CA ILE A 15 6.01 22.54 -9.59
C ILE A 15 4.77 22.09 -10.36
N VAL A 16 4.52 22.75 -11.48
CA VAL A 16 3.32 22.50 -12.30
C VAL A 16 3.74 22.30 -13.76
N GLY A 17 3.19 21.26 -14.41
CA GLY A 17 3.30 21.07 -15.87
C GLY A 17 4.72 20.82 -16.41
N CYS A 18 5.66 20.36 -15.58
CA CYS A 18 7.07 20.26 -15.95
C CYS A 18 7.54 18.82 -16.20
N SER A 19 8.56 18.69 -17.06
CA SER A 19 9.35 17.47 -17.22
C SER A 19 10.75 17.66 -16.64
N LEU A 20 11.04 17.04 -15.48
CA LEU A 20 12.34 17.18 -14.80
C LEU A 20 13.01 15.83 -14.55
N ARG A 21 14.34 15.82 -14.58
CA ARG A 21 15.11 14.63 -14.22
C ARG A 21 15.05 14.37 -12.73
N ARG A 22 15.09 15.42 -11.90
CA ARG A 22 15.14 15.27 -10.45
C ARG A 22 14.62 16.53 -9.76
N VAL A 23 13.85 16.30 -8.70
CA VAL A 23 13.47 17.29 -7.69
C VAL A 23 14.04 16.85 -6.36
N ARG A 24 14.76 17.74 -5.68
CA ARG A 24 15.24 17.55 -4.32
C ARG A 24 14.90 18.78 -3.47
N THR A 25 14.13 18.58 -2.41
CA THR A 25 13.78 19.63 -1.45
C THR A 25 14.10 19.17 -0.02
N SER A 26 14.51 20.10 0.85
CA SER A 26 14.54 19.83 2.29
C SER A 26 13.13 19.97 2.90
N SER A 27 12.38 21.00 2.50
CA SER A 27 10.98 21.18 2.86
C SER A 27 10.02 20.38 1.97
N GLY A 28 8.72 20.71 2.01
CA GLY A 28 7.69 20.03 1.24
C GLY A 28 7.76 20.29 -0.27
N ALA A 29 7.08 19.44 -1.05
CA ALA A 29 6.88 19.69 -2.48
C ALA A 29 5.42 19.48 -2.89
N HIS A 30 4.87 20.43 -3.63
CA HIS A 30 3.57 20.35 -4.31
C HIS A 30 3.83 20.20 -5.81
N ILE A 31 3.44 19.05 -6.38
CA ILE A 31 3.78 18.67 -7.76
C ILE A 31 2.50 18.26 -8.48
N VAL A 32 2.19 18.97 -9.57
CA VAL A 32 0.94 18.78 -10.33
C VAL A 32 1.26 18.59 -11.81
N GLY A 33 0.69 17.55 -12.43
CA GLY A 33 0.75 17.36 -13.89
C GLY A 33 2.18 17.18 -14.45
N CYS A 34 3.09 16.59 -13.67
CA CYS A 34 4.50 16.50 -14.03
C CYS A 34 4.96 15.10 -14.45
N SER A 35 6.00 15.05 -15.28
CA SER A 35 6.75 13.84 -15.61
C SER A 35 8.16 13.89 -15.01
N LEU A 36 8.40 13.13 -13.94
CA LEU A 36 9.70 13.18 -13.23
C LEU A 36 10.35 11.82 -13.01
N ARG A 37 11.67 11.76 -13.20
CA ARG A 37 12.42 10.53 -12.92
C ARG A 37 12.63 10.32 -11.42
N ARG A 38 12.82 11.36 -10.61
CA ARG A 38 13.05 11.24 -9.15
C ARG A 38 12.53 12.46 -8.39
N VAL A 39 11.76 12.22 -7.34
CA VAL A 39 11.42 13.20 -6.30
C VAL A 39 12.02 12.74 -4.98
N ARG A 40 12.70 13.65 -4.27
CA ARG A 40 13.24 13.46 -2.93
C ARG A 40 12.89 14.65 -2.06
N THR A 41 12.17 14.43 -0.98
CA THR A 41 11.87 15.47 0.01
C THR A 41 12.29 14.96 1.39
N SER A 42 12.80 15.82 2.27
CA SER A 42 12.93 15.43 3.68
C SER A 42 11.56 15.52 4.37
N SER A 43 10.79 16.56 4.07
CA SER A 43 9.41 16.73 4.55
C SER A 43 8.39 15.97 3.68
N GLY A 44 7.14 16.44 3.63
CA GLY A 44 6.06 15.83 2.84
C GLY A 44 6.14 16.06 1.33
N ALA A 45 5.35 15.32 0.57
CA ALA A 45 5.09 15.62 -0.84
C ALA A 45 3.61 15.44 -1.17
N HIS A 46 3.02 16.42 -1.84
CA HIS A 46 1.69 16.37 -2.44
C HIS A 46 1.85 16.25 -3.95
N ILE A 47 1.37 15.15 -4.53
CA ILE A 47 1.62 14.79 -5.93
C ILE A 47 0.30 14.43 -6.59
N VAL A 48 -0.07 15.15 -7.64
CA VAL A 48 -1.35 14.99 -8.34
C VAL A 48 -1.12 14.85 -9.84
N GLY A 49 -1.73 13.83 -10.46
CA GLY A 49 -1.74 13.68 -11.92
C GLY A 49 -0.35 13.50 -12.56
N CYS A 50 0.57 12.83 -11.86
CA CYS A 50 1.97 12.74 -12.29
C CYS A 50 2.39 11.33 -12.77
N SER A 51 3.38 11.31 -13.66
CA SER A 51 4.11 10.12 -14.07
C SER A 51 5.51 10.10 -13.48
N LEU A 52 5.78 9.19 -12.54
CA LEU A 52 6.98 9.23 -11.71
C LEU A 52 7.71 7.89 -11.59
N ARG A 53 9.02 7.88 -11.84
CA ARG A 53 9.79 6.64 -11.63
C ARG A 53 10.08 6.37 -10.16
N ARG A 54 10.36 7.38 -9.33
CA ARG A 54 10.67 7.21 -7.90
C ARG A 54 10.26 8.44 -7.08
N VAL A 55 9.55 8.20 -5.99
CA VAL A 55 9.32 9.17 -4.91
C VAL A 55 9.97 8.64 -3.64
N ARG A 56 10.71 9.49 -2.94
CA ARG A 56 11.23 9.23 -1.59
C ARG A 56 10.93 10.43 -0.69
N THR A 57 10.27 10.20 0.43
CA THR A 57 10.03 11.22 1.46
C THR A 57 10.47 10.66 2.82
N SER A 58 10.95 11.51 3.74
CA SER A 58 11.16 11.05 5.13
C SER A 58 9.86 11.16 5.93
N SER A 59 9.10 12.24 5.76
CA SER A 59 7.77 12.39 6.35
C SER A 59 6.69 11.63 5.53
N GLY A 60 5.59 12.29 5.19
CA GLY A 60 4.47 11.71 4.45
C GLY A 60 4.54 11.85 2.94
N ALA A 61 3.63 11.22 2.23
CA ALA A 61 3.32 11.53 0.83
C ALA A 61 1.81 11.40 0.59
N HIS A 62 1.22 12.39 -0.07
CA HIS A 62 -0.15 12.37 -0.57
C HIS A 62 -0.08 12.28 -2.09
N ILE A 63 -0.61 11.20 -2.66
CA ILE A 63 -0.46 10.87 -4.08
C ILE A 63 -1.82 10.55 -4.67
N VAL A 64 -2.25 11.31 -5.68
CA VAL A 64 -3.57 11.20 -6.30
C VAL A 64 -3.45 11.08 -7.81
N GLY A 65 -4.12 10.10 -8.41
CA GLY A 65 -4.24 9.99 -9.88
C GLY A 65 -2.91 9.81 -10.60
N CYS A 66 -1.96 9.08 -10.02
CA CYS A 66 -0.59 8.99 -10.53
C CYS A 66 -0.20 7.59 -11.01
N SER A 67 0.77 7.56 -11.93
CA SER A 67 1.46 6.35 -12.37
C SER A 67 2.89 6.33 -11.83
N LEU A 68 3.19 5.39 -10.90
CA LEU A 68 4.50 5.34 -10.24
C LEU A 68 5.17 3.97 -10.23
N ARG A 69 6.48 3.95 -10.48
CA ARG A 69 7.24 2.70 -10.32
C ARG A 69 7.59 2.40 -8.85
N ARG A 70 7.91 3.40 -8.03
CA ARG A 70 8.30 3.20 -6.62
C ARG A 70 7.97 4.41 -5.75
N VAL A 71 7.31 4.15 -4.63
CA VAL A 71 7.15 5.09 -3.51
C VAL A 71 7.87 4.51 -2.29
N ARG A 72 8.66 5.34 -1.60
CA ARG A 72 9.24 5.03 -0.30
C ARG A 72 9.01 6.22 0.64
N THR A 73 8.36 5.98 1.78
CA THR A 73 8.23 6.98 2.84
C THR A 73 8.75 6.39 4.14
N SER A 74 9.33 7.19 5.04
CA SER A 74 9.60 6.68 6.39
C SER A 74 8.33 6.77 7.24
N SER A 75 7.54 7.83 7.12
CA SER A 75 6.26 7.96 7.85
C SER A 75 5.10 7.31 7.06
N GLY A 76 4.00 8.03 6.83
CA GLY A 76 2.81 7.55 6.14
C GLY A 76 2.83 7.74 4.62
N ALA A 77 1.88 7.11 3.93
CA ALA A 77 1.52 7.45 2.56
C ALA A 77 0.00 7.35 2.38
N HIS A 78 -0.60 8.38 1.78
CA HIS A 78 -1.99 8.38 1.33
C HIS A 78 -1.99 8.32 -0.20
N ILE A 79 -2.59 7.27 -0.76
CA ILE A 79 -2.51 6.98 -2.19
C ILE A 79 -3.92 6.69 -2.71
N VAL A 80 -4.38 7.48 -3.68
CA VAL A 80 -5.73 7.40 -4.22
C VAL A 80 -5.69 7.31 -5.75
N GLY A 81 -6.42 6.36 -6.33
CA GLY A 81 -6.61 6.28 -7.79
C GLY A 81 -5.33 6.10 -8.58
N CYS A 82 -4.37 5.32 -8.07
CA CYS A 82 -3.02 5.22 -8.65
C CYS A 82 -2.67 3.83 -9.17
N SER A 83 -1.77 3.80 -10.15
CA SER A 83 -1.11 2.59 -10.63
C SER A 83 0.34 2.53 -10.15
N LEU A 84 0.67 1.59 -9.26
CA LEU A 84 2.01 1.48 -8.68
C LEU A 84 2.65 0.10 -8.73
N ARG A 85 3.94 0.05 -9.07
CA ARG A 85 4.69 -1.21 -8.94
C ARG A 85 5.07 -1.54 -7.50
N ARG A 86 5.44 -0.55 -6.68
CA ARG A 86 5.92 -0.77 -5.30
C ARG A 86 5.65 0.42 -4.39
N VAL A 87 5.06 0.14 -3.24
CA VAL A 87 4.98 1.05 -2.08
C VAL A 87 5.75 0.42 -0.92
N ARG A 88 6.58 1.22 -0.26
CA ARG A 88 7.23 0.87 1.02
C ARG A 88 7.06 2.03 1.99
N THR A 89 6.49 1.78 3.15
CA THR A 89 6.40 2.75 4.25
C THR A 89 6.96 2.11 5.52
N SER A 90 7.53 2.88 6.45
CA SER A 90 7.87 2.32 7.77
C SER A 90 6.64 2.38 8.68
N SER A 91 5.94 3.52 8.75
CA SER A 91 4.70 3.63 9.54
C SER A 91 3.49 3.01 8.81
N GLY A 92 2.59 3.83 8.28
CA GLY A 92 1.31 3.39 7.71
C GLY A 92 1.20 3.59 6.20
N ALA A 93 0.18 3.00 5.59
CA ALA A 93 -0.27 3.37 4.25
C ALA A 93 -1.80 3.32 4.17
N HIS A 94 -2.41 4.37 3.64
CA HIS A 94 -3.82 4.40 3.25
C HIS A 94 -3.89 4.37 1.72
N ILE A 95 -4.53 3.35 1.17
CA ILE A 95 -4.55 3.08 -0.27
C ILE A 95 -5.99 2.83 -0.72
N VAL A 96 -6.48 3.65 -1.65
CA VAL A 96 -7.87 3.60 -2.13
C VAL A 96 -7.91 3.55 -3.65
N GLY A 97 -8.68 2.62 -4.22
CA GLY A 97 -8.96 2.59 -5.66
C GLY A 97 -7.71 2.39 -6.53
N CYS A 98 -6.75 1.59 -6.09
CA CYS A 98 -5.44 1.48 -6.73
C CYS A 98 -5.14 0.09 -7.30
N SER A 99 -4.28 0.07 -8.32
CA SER A 99 -3.67 -1.15 -8.87
C SER A 99 -2.20 -1.23 -8.46
N LEU A 100 -1.84 -2.20 -7.60
CA LEU A 100 -0.48 -2.33 -7.08
C LEU A 100 0.14 -3.73 -7.18
N ARG A 101 1.41 -3.79 -7.59
CA ARG A 101 2.14 -5.08 -7.55
C ARG A 101 2.61 -5.46 -6.15
N ARG A 102 3.05 -4.52 -5.32
CA ARG A 102 3.54 -4.82 -3.95
C ARG A 102 3.36 -3.63 -3.01
N VAL A 103 2.81 -3.90 -1.82
CA VAL A 103 2.81 -3.01 -0.66
C VAL A 103 3.62 -3.68 0.45
N ARG A 104 4.50 -2.90 1.09
CA ARG A 104 5.20 -3.30 2.31
C ARG A 104 5.11 -2.17 3.33
N THR A 105 4.59 -2.44 4.50
CA THR A 105 4.60 -1.49 5.63
C THR A 105 5.24 -2.18 6.84
N SER A 106 5.87 -1.43 7.75
CA SER A 106 6.27 -2.03 9.04
C SER A 106 5.10 -1.98 10.01
N SER A 107 4.40 -0.84 10.14
CA SER A 107 3.20 -0.76 10.98
C SER A 107 1.95 -1.28 10.22
N GLY A 108 0.97 -0.41 9.96
CA GLY A 108 -0.34 -0.79 9.41
C GLY A 108 -0.49 -0.53 7.91
N ALA A 109 -1.54 -1.10 7.31
CA ALA A 109 -2.03 -0.69 6.00
C ALA A 109 -3.56 -0.72 5.97
N HIS A 110 -4.20 0.35 5.52
CA HIS A 110 -5.62 0.42 5.19
C HIS A 110 -5.77 0.43 3.67
N ILE A 111 -6.46 -0.57 3.12
CA ILE A 111 -6.55 -0.80 1.68
C ILE A 111 -8.02 -1.01 1.31
N VAL A 112 -8.54 -0.19 0.41
CA VAL A 112 -9.96 -0.21 0.01
C VAL A 112 -10.07 -0.21 -1.51
N GLY A 113 -10.89 -1.11 -2.07
CA GLY A 113 -11.24 -1.10 -3.49
C GLY A 113 -10.04 -1.28 -4.43
N CYS A 114 -9.08 -2.14 -4.05
CA CYS A 114 -7.80 -2.25 -4.77
C CYS A 114 -7.55 -3.63 -5.37
N SER A 115 -6.76 -3.65 -6.44
CA SER A 115 -6.20 -4.86 -7.04
C SER A 115 -4.71 -4.98 -6.71
N LEU A 116 -4.33 -5.98 -5.89
CA LEU A 116 -2.95 -6.16 -5.45
C LEU A 116 -2.37 -7.55 -5.63
N ARG A 117 -1.13 -7.63 -6.11
CA ARG A 117 -0.44 -8.94 -6.13
C ARG A 117 0.08 -9.35 -4.74
N ARG A 118 0.56 -8.42 -3.92
CA ARG A 118 1.18 -8.74 -2.62
C ARG A 118 1.05 -7.60 -1.62
N VAL A 119 0.56 -7.91 -0.43
CA VAL A 119 0.63 -7.07 0.76
C VAL A 119 1.48 -7.77 1.82
N ARG A 120 2.40 -7.02 2.43
CA ARG A 120 3.16 -7.45 3.60
C ARG A 120 3.15 -6.35 4.65
N THR A 121 2.70 -6.64 5.85
CA THR A 121 2.77 -5.73 7.00
C THR A 121 3.44 -6.46 8.17
N SER A 122 4.13 -5.76 9.07
CA SER A 122 4.58 -6.40 10.32
C SER A 122 3.45 -6.33 11.36
N SER A 123 2.82 -5.17 11.55
CA SER A 123 1.67 -5.06 12.47
C SER A 123 0.37 -5.56 11.82
N GLY A 124 -0.55 -4.66 11.46
CA GLY A 124 -1.90 -4.99 11.00
C GLY A 124 -2.13 -4.69 9.52
N ALA A 125 -3.21 -5.25 8.97
CA ALA A 125 -3.78 -4.81 7.70
C ALA A 125 -5.31 -4.79 7.78
N HIS A 126 -5.92 -3.70 7.34
CA HIS A 126 -7.36 -3.56 7.14
C HIS A 126 -7.64 -3.51 5.63
N ILE A 127 -8.37 -4.50 5.11
CA ILE A 127 -8.53 -4.70 3.66
C ILE A 127 -10.02 -4.89 3.35
N VAL A 128 -10.57 -4.02 2.49
CA VAL A 128 -12.01 -4.02 2.14
C VAL A 128 -12.19 -4.00 0.63
N GLY A 129 -13.04 -4.88 0.09
CA GLY A 129 -13.45 -4.83 -1.31
C GLY A 129 -12.31 -5.00 -2.30
N CYS A 130 -11.34 -5.88 -2.00
CA CYS A 130 -10.11 -5.99 -2.78
C CYS A 130 -9.91 -7.37 -3.42
N SER A 131 -9.17 -7.37 -4.54
CA SER A 131 -8.66 -8.57 -5.20
C SER A 131 -7.17 -8.74 -4.93
N LEU A 132 -6.79 -9.78 -4.18
CA LEU A 132 -5.39 -10.00 -3.79
C LEU A 132 -4.84 -11.40 -4.05
N ARG A 133 -3.62 -11.48 -4.58
CA ARG A 133 -2.95 -12.80 -4.67
C ARG A 133 -2.36 -13.27 -3.34
N ARG A 134 -1.79 -12.39 -2.52
CA ARG A 134 -1.20 -12.77 -1.22
C ARG A 134 -1.24 -11.63 -0.21
N VAL A 135 -1.69 -11.94 1.00
CA VAL A 135 -1.55 -11.11 2.20
C VAL A 135 -0.67 -11.86 3.19
N ARG A 136 0.31 -11.15 3.78
CA ARG A 136 1.08 -11.65 4.90
C ARG A 136 1.20 -10.57 5.98
N THR A 137 0.78 -10.87 7.19
CA THR A 137 0.94 -9.98 8.36
C THR A 137 1.67 -10.75 9.47
N SER A 138 2.42 -10.07 10.33
CA SER A 138 2.94 -10.73 11.54
C SER A 138 1.88 -10.72 12.63
N SER A 139 1.26 -9.56 12.93
CA SER A 139 0.17 -9.47 13.91
C SER A 139 -1.17 -9.92 13.32
N GLY A 140 -2.02 -8.98 12.90
CA GLY A 140 -3.43 -9.21 12.57
C GLY A 140 -3.79 -8.85 11.13
N ALA A 141 -4.91 -9.37 10.64
CA ALA A 141 -5.55 -8.88 9.43
C ALA A 141 -7.08 -8.84 9.61
N HIS A 142 -7.70 -7.73 9.23
CA HIS A 142 -9.15 -7.58 9.08
C HIS A 142 -9.47 -7.49 7.59
N ILE A 143 -10.26 -8.43 7.07
CA ILE A 143 -10.49 -8.60 5.64
C ILE A 143 -12.00 -8.76 5.39
N VAL A 144 -12.58 -7.87 4.58
CA VAL A 144 -14.03 -7.86 4.30
C VAL A 144 -14.28 -7.80 2.79
N GLY A 145 -15.16 -8.66 2.27
CA GLY A 145 -15.63 -8.57 0.88
C GLY A 145 -14.53 -8.73 -0.16
N CYS A 146 -13.56 -9.63 0.06
CA CYS A 146 -12.36 -9.73 -0.77
C CYS A 146 -12.22 -11.08 -1.47
N SER A 147 -11.56 -11.07 -2.63
CA SER A 147 -11.12 -12.27 -3.34
C SER A 147 -9.62 -12.48 -3.16
N LEU A 148 -9.22 -13.57 -2.49
CA LEU A 148 -7.83 -13.80 -2.09
C LEU A 148 -7.29 -15.20 -2.38
N ARG A 149 -6.11 -15.30 -2.99
CA ARG A 149 -5.49 -16.63 -3.18
C ARG A 149 -4.82 -17.17 -1.91
N ARG A 150 -4.20 -16.32 -1.08
CA ARG A 150 -3.52 -16.75 0.16
C ARG A 150 -3.49 -15.64 1.21
N VAL A 151 -3.84 -16.01 2.44
CA VAL A 151 -3.63 -15.19 3.64
C VAL A 151 -2.71 -15.95 4.59
N ARG A 152 -1.70 -15.26 5.13
CA ARG A 152 -0.86 -15.77 6.21
C ARG A 152 -0.73 -14.73 7.31
N THR A 153 -1.16 -15.04 8.52
CA THR A 153 -0.95 -14.20 9.71
C THR A 153 -0.21 -15.02 10.77
N SER A 154 0.48 -14.37 11.71
CA SER A 154 1.06 -15.10 12.85
C SER A 154 0.10 -15.03 14.03
N SER A 155 -0.37 -13.84 14.43
CA SER A 155 -1.38 -13.75 15.49
C SER A 155 -2.78 -14.12 14.99
N GLY A 156 -3.52 -13.20 14.37
CA GLY A 156 -4.96 -13.37 14.13
C GLY A 156 -5.42 -12.96 12.73
N ALA A 157 -6.58 -13.46 12.32
CA ALA A 157 -7.30 -12.96 11.15
C ALA A 157 -8.81 -12.90 11.42
N HIS A 158 -9.44 -11.78 11.08
CA HIS A 158 -10.89 -11.61 11.01
C HIS A 158 -11.29 -11.47 9.54
N ILE A 159 -12.09 -12.40 9.02
CA ILE A 159 -12.40 -12.51 7.59
C ILE A 159 -13.91 -12.66 7.40
N VAL A 160 -14.53 -11.75 6.64
CA VAL A 160 -15.98 -11.73 6.41
C VAL A 160 -16.29 -11.62 4.93
N GLY A 161 -17.21 -12.44 4.41
CA GLY A 161 -17.73 -12.28 3.04
C GLY A 161 -16.67 -12.45 1.95
N CYS A 162 -15.69 -13.34 2.13
CA CYS A 162 -14.53 -13.45 1.25
C CYS A 162 -14.46 -14.79 0.51
N SER A 163 -13.87 -14.76 -0.68
CA SER A 163 -13.51 -15.97 -1.43
C SER A 163 -12.02 -16.24 -1.29
N LEU A 164 -11.62 -17.29 -0.55
CA LEU A 164 -10.20 -17.65 -0.38
C LEU A 164 -9.82 -19.08 -0.72
N ARG A 165 -8.63 -19.20 -1.33
CA ARG A 165 -8.04 -20.53 -1.58
C ARG A 165 -7.28 -21.09 -0.38
N ARG A 166 -6.54 -20.27 0.39
CA ARG A 166 -5.77 -20.74 1.56
C ARG A 166 -5.66 -19.68 2.64
N VAL A 167 -5.90 -20.08 3.88
CA VAL A 167 -5.61 -19.29 5.07
C VAL A 167 -4.64 -20.06 5.96
N ARG A 168 -3.63 -19.38 6.48
CA ARG A 168 -2.74 -19.92 7.52
C ARG A 168 -2.59 -18.91 8.65
N THR A 169 -2.89 -19.31 9.87
CA THR A 169 -2.71 -18.49 11.09
C THR A 169 -1.91 -19.30 12.11
N SER A 170 -1.24 -18.64 13.06
CA SER A 170 -0.57 -19.35 14.16
C SER A 170 -1.35 -19.26 15.47
N SER A 171 -2.06 -18.15 15.77
CA SER A 171 -2.87 -18.05 16.99
C SER A 171 -4.37 -18.27 16.75
N GLY A 172 -4.99 -17.68 15.72
CA GLY A 172 -6.43 -17.90 15.47
C GLY A 172 -7.00 -17.24 14.22
N ALA A 173 -8.21 -17.64 13.84
CA ALA A 173 -8.97 -17.02 12.75
C ALA A 173 -10.48 -17.03 13.05
N HIS A 174 -11.15 -15.90 12.85
CA HIS A 174 -12.60 -15.78 12.83
C HIS A 174 -13.04 -15.55 11.39
N ILE A 175 -13.83 -16.48 10.84
CA ILE A 175 -14.19 -16.50 9.41
C ILE A 175 -15.69 -16.70 9.28
N VAL A 176 -16.39 -15.75 8.64
CA VAL A 176 -17.86 -15.75 8.49
C VAL A 176 -18.25 -15.53 7.03
N GLY A 177 -19.19 -16.32 6.50
CA GLY A 177 -19.75 -16.13 5.16
C GLY A 177 -18.70 -16.18 4.04
N CYS A 178 -17.72 -17.07 4.15
CA CYS A 178 -16.59 -17.15 3.21
C CYS A 178 -16.56 -18.47 2.45
N SER A 179 -16.25 -18.43 1.16
CA SER A 179 -15.92 -19.63 0.40
C SER A 179 -14.43 -19.98 0.59
N LEU A 180 -14.14 -21.11 1.22
CA LEU A 180 -12.78 -21.51 1.62
C LEU A 180 -12.39 -22.89 1.11
N ARG A 181 -11.19 -23.02 0.54
CA ARG A 181 -10.65 -24.34 0.13
C ARG A 181 -9.75 -25.01 1.16
N ARG A 182 -8.91 -24.27 1.89
CA ARG A 182 -7.96 -24.85 2.88
C ARG A 182 -7.64 -23.87 4.00
N VAL A 183 -7.60 -24.35 5.23
CA VAL A 183 -7.18 -23.60 6.43
C VAL A 183 -6.12 -24.41 7.19
N PHE A 184 -5.09 -23.74 7.69
CA PHE A 184 -4.01 -24.34 8.48
C PHE A 184 -3.75 -23.50 9.74
N GLY A 185 -3.79 -24.11 10.92
CA GLY A 185 -3.44 -23.51 12.22
C GLY A 185 -2.74 -24.52 13.13
N GLN A 186 -1.96 -24.06 14.12
CA GLN A 186 -1.44 -24.94 15.19
C GLN A 186 -2.46 -25.04 16.33
N MET A 187 -2.49 -26.21 16.99
CA MET A 187 -3.46 -26.69 18.00
C MET A 187 -4.05 -25.63 18.95
N GLY A 188 -5.37 -25.71 19.17
CA GLY A 188 -5.98 -25.27 20.44
C GLY A 188 -7.10 -24.22 20.42
N GLN A 189 -7.67 -23.78 19.30
CA GLN A 189 -8.68 -22.70 19.34
C GLN A 189 -9.86 -22.91 18.39
N ARG A 190 -11.09 -22.75 18.94
CA ARG A 190 -12.41 -22.92 18.31
C ARG A 190 -12.47 -22.32 16.90
N THR A 191 -12.27 -23.16 15.89
CA THR A 191 -12.70 -22.85 14.52
C THR A 191 -14.21 -23.10 14.43
N LYS A 192 -15.03 -22.10 14.77
CA LYS A 192 -16.42 -22.09 14.29
C LYS A 192 -16.38 -21.77 12.80
N PHE A 193 -16.38 -22.80 11.97
CA PHE A 193 -16.73 -22.66 10.56
C PHE A 193 -18.25 -22.63 10.47
N SER A 194 -18.86 -21.45 10.46
CA SER A 194 -20.24 -21.33 10.00
C SER A 194 -20.22 -21.38 8.47
N PHE A 195 -20.35 -22.59 7.93
CA PHE A 195 -20.75 -22.78 6.54
C PHE A 195 -22.26 -22.51 6.48
N LEU A 196 -22.64 -21.44 5.78
CA LEU A 196 -23.96 -21.24 5.22
C LEU A 196 -23.80 -21.33 3.70
#